data_AF-A0A0K2Y488-F1
#
_entry.id   AF-A0A0K2Y488-F1
#
_cell.length_a   1.000
_cell.length_b   1.000
_cell.length_c   1.000
_cell.angle_alpha   90.00
_cell.angle_beta   90.00
_cell.angle_gamma   90.00
#
_symmetry.space_group_name_H-M   'P 1'
#
loop_
_entity.id
_entity.type
_entity.pdbx_description
1 polymer ?
#
loop_
_entity_poly.entity_id
_entity_poly.type
_entity_poly.pdbx_seq_one_letter_code
_entity_poly.pdbx_strand_id
1 'polypeptide(L)'
;MQDSLDQDKISKLARTALDQVPLFQTFKATNKHQRDFLEQVKIFESMHLLSMMSDAPASQIATNFLEFLNFFYKPLFEAIKGGLKIDAYLRHLQKNLVCKRAYKDCYYVLENYASSMEYYASFNPGGISKDLIRDVNDLYEVSSDFLSISVTWLKVYIASMLDDDAGRMQERGDFKKDLFNQAPLAPLKDILYLYTARILQVIKDIDAYVDLQDITPEILQQRPTICLNPNYLNPALQKECQTLLAKPQPALKAQLEVLRAFFMDNSPCVALDANQQPLFFHTKDAFCQALQTNLKKEF
;
A
#
# COMPACT_ATOMS: atom_id res chain seq x y z
N MET A 1 11.65 33.31 20.64
CA MET A 1 12.78 33.04 19.72
C MET A 1 13.13 31.57 19.90
N GLN A 2 12.30 30.62 19.46
CA GLN A 2 11.87 30.37 18.08
C GLN A 2 13.06 30.08 17.18
N ASP A 3 13.73 28.97 17.46
CA ASP A 3 14.29 28.14 16.39
C ASP A 3 13.10 27.58 15.60
N SER A 4 12.42 28.46 14.86
CA SER A 4 11.75 28.06 13.65
C SER A 4 12.88 27.64 12.71
N LEU A 5 13.28 26.37 12.79
CA LEU A 5 13.83 25.75 11.60
C LEU A 5 12.77 26.00 10.52
N ASP A 6 13.10 26.90 9.60
CA ASP A 6 12.17 27.55 8.68
C ASP A 6 11.25 26.49 8.07
N GLN A 7 9.98 26.50 8.46
CA GLN A 7 9.03 25.45 8.11
C GLN A 7 8.93 25.32 6.58
N ASP A 8 9.07 26.45 5.89
CA ASP A 8 9.14 26.53 4.43
C ASP A 8 10.39 25.83 3.87
N LYS A 9 11.52 25.92 4.58
CA LYS A 9 12.75 25.23 4.19
C LYS A 9 12.64 23.72 4.32
N ILE A 10 12.08 23.21 5.41
CA ILE A 10 11.83 21.76 5.57
C ILE A 10 10.86 21.27 4.50
N SER A 11 9.78 22.01 4.29
CA SER A 11 8.76 21.71 3.30
C SER A 11 9.33 21.64 1.88
N LYS A 12 10.13 22.65 1.51
CA LYS A 12 10.80 22.71 0.21
C LYS A 12 11.82 21.60 0.02
N LEU A 13 12.62 21.29 1.04
CA LEU A 13 13.63 20.23 0.98
C LEU A 13 12.97 18.86 0.81
N ALA A 14 11.94 18.55 1.60
CA ALA A 14 11.21 17.29 1.50
C ALA A 14 10.63 17.13 0.09
N ARG A 15 9.92 18.13 -0.44
CA ARG A 15 9.39 18.09 -1.81
C ARG A 15 10.47 17.91 -2.89
N THR A 16 11.58 18.62 -2.75
CA THR A 16 12.71 18.52 -3.70
C THR A 16 13.33 17.12 -3.69
N ALA A 17 13.36 16.43 -2.53
CA ALA A 17 13.84 15.06 -2.45
C ALA A 17 12.96 14.11 -3.28
N LEU A 18 11.63 14.31 -3.28
CA LEU A 18 10.71 13.47 -4.06
C LEU A 18 10.88 13.65 -5.57
N ASP A 19 11.34 14.81 -6.04
CA ASP A 19 11.66 15.00 -7.45
C ASP A 19 12.88 14.17 -7.92
N GLN A 20 13.69 13.69 -6.98
CA GLN A 20 14.84 12.83 -7.26
C GLN A 20 14.51 11.33 -7.24
N VAL A 21 13.29 10.95 -6.81
CA VAL A 21 12.88 9.54 -6.75
C VAL A 21 12.76 8.97 -8.17
N PRO A 22 13.53 7.93 -8.53
CA PRO A 22 13.52 7.37 -9.89
C PRO A 22 12.14 6.88 -10.34
N LEU A 23 11.35 6.33 -9.42
CA LEU A 23 9.99 5.88 -9.71
C LEU A 23 9.07 7.03 -10.17
N PHE A 24 9.18 8.20 -9.56
CA PHE A 24 8.40 9.38 -9.93
C PHE A 24 8.90 10.02 -11.23
N GLN A 25 10.21 9.99 -11.49
CA GLN A 25 10.80 10.50 -12.73
C GLN A 25 10.42 9.66 -13.96
N THR A 26 10.29 8.35 -13.79
CA THR A 26 9.95 7.42 -14.88
C THR A 26 8.45 7.40 -15.18
N PHE A 27 7.60 7.87 -14.27
CA PHE A 27 6.16 7.99 -14.48
C PHE A 27 5.83 9.16 -15.41
N LYS A 28 5.55 8.84 -16.68
CA LYS A 28 5.19 9.82 -17.71
C LYS A 28 3.70 10.17 -17.66
N ALA A 29 3.34 11.16 -16.84
CA ALA A 29 1.97 11.67 -16.78
C ALA A 29 1.50 12.27 -18.12
N THR A 30 0.49 11.64 -18.73
CA THR A 30 -0.02 11.98 -20.08
C THR A 30 -1.15 13.02 -20.07
N ASN A 31 -1.74 13.29 -18.92
CA ASN A 31 -2.88 14.21 -18.77
C ASN A 31 -2.85 14.92 -17.42
N LYS A 32 -3.73 15.91 -17.24
CA LYS A 32 -3.80 16.73 -16.02
C LYS A 32 -4.05 15.88 -14.77
N HIS A 33 -5.00 14.95 -14.82
CA HIS A 33 -5.35 14.08 -13.69
C HIS A 33 -4.15 13.24 -13.22
N GLN A 34 -3.38 12.67 -14.14
CA GLN A 34 -2.16 11.92 -13.79
C GLN A 34 -1.08 12.81 -13.18
N ARG A 35 -0.95 14.07 -13.61
CA ARG A 35 -0.02 15.03 -13.00
C ARG A 35 -0.47 15.40 -11.59
N ASP A 36 -1.75 15.74 -11.43
CA ASP A 36 -2.30 16.09 -10.12
C ASP A 36 -2.15 14.92 -9.13
N PHE A 37 -2.41 13.69 -9.58
CA PHE A 37 -2.19 12.49 -8.77
C PHE A 37 -0.73 12.28 -8.38
N LEU A 38 0.22 12.44 -9.33
CA LEU A 38 1.65 12.34 -9.01
C LEU A 38 2.06 13.38 -7.96
N GLU A 39 1.57 14.62 -8.08
CA GLU A 39 1.87 15.67 -7.11
C GLU A 39 1.27 15.36 -5.73
N GLN A 40 0.05 14.82 -5.66
CA GLN A 40 -0.54 14.34 -4.41
C GLN A 40 0.30 13.22 -3.78
N VAL A 41 0.76 12.24 -4.57
CA VAL A 41 1.64 11.16 -4.11
C VAL A 41 2.94 11.74 -3.56
N LYS A 42 3.60 12.66 -4.27
CA LYS A 42 4.83 13.30 -3.77
C LYS A 42 4.59 14.06 -2.46
N ILE A 43 3.47 14.78 -2.34
CA ILE A 43 3.14 15.50 -1.10
C ILE A 43 2.94 14.50 0.04
N PHE A 44 2.15 13.44 -0.16
CA PHE A 44 1.90 12.43 0.86
C PHE A 44 3.19 11.70 1.26
N GLU A 45 4.00 11.29 0.30
CA GLU A 45 5.26 10.59 0.56
C GLU A 45 6.35 11.49 1.13
N SER A 46 6.26 12.81 0.96
CA SER A 46 7.10 13.75 1.71
C SER A 46 6.80 13.73 3.21
N MET A 47 5.54 13.51 3.58
CA MET A 47 5.14 13.36 4.98
C MET A 47 5.68 12.04 5.54
N HIS A 48 5.59 10.95 4.76
CA HIS A 48 6.15 9.65 5.11
C HIS A 48 7.68 9.69 5.25
N LEU A 49 8.41 10.28 4.31
CA LEU A 49 9.87 10.42 4.43
C LEU A 49 10.26 11.16 5.71
N LEU A 50 9.52 12.22 6.07
CA LEU A 50 9.74 12.97 7.30
C LEU A 50 9.42 12.15 8.56
N SER A 51 8.48 11.20 8.52
CA SER A 51 8.21 10.32 9.65
C SER A 51 9.31 9.28 9.86
N MET A 52 10.04 8.90 8.81
CA MET A 52 11.17 7.96 8.89
C MET A 52 12.46 8.60 9.42
N MET A 53 12.50 9.93 9.60
CA MET A 53 13.68 10.65 10.07
C MET A 53 14.04 10.21 11.49
N SER A 54 15.20 9.57 11.63
CA SER A 54 15.73 9.00 12.86
C SER A 54 17.25 9.15 12.91
N ASP A 55 17.89 8.60 13.96
CA ASP A 55 19.36 8.54 14.08
C ASP A 55 20.01 7.49 13.16
N ALA A 56 19.21 6.75 12.38
CA ALA A 56 19.72 5.79 11.41
C ALA A 56 20.52 6.48 10.29
N PRO A 57 21.49 5.79 9.65
CA PRO A 57 22.22 6.33 8.52
C PRO A 57 21.28 6.78 7.40
N ALA A 58 21.51 7.97 6.83
CA ALA A 58 20.68 8.52 5.75
C ALA A 58 20.55 7.57 4.54
N SER A 59 21.61 6.81 4.24
CA SER A 59 21.57 5.79 3.18
C SER A 59 20.60 4.66 3.49
N GLN A 60 20.46 4.26 4.75
CA GLN A 60 19.50 3.23 5.17
C GLN A 60 18.07 3.74 5.05
N ILE A 61 17.79 4.95 5.54
CA ILE A 61 16.48 5.60 5.39
C ILE A 61 16.11 5.71 3.91
N ALA A 62 17.03 6.16 3.06
CA ALA A 62 16.81 6.27 1.62
C ALA A 62 16.52 4.90 0.97
N THR A 63 17.25 3.85 1.32
CA THR A 63 17.00 2.49 0.81
C THR A 63 15.61 2.01 1.21
N ASN A 64 15.27 2.05 2.50
CA ASN A 64 13.97 1.59 3.00
C ASN A 64 12.82 2.36 2.34
N PHE A 65 12.97 3.68 2.23
CA PHE A 65 11.96 4.53 1.59
C PHE A 65 11.77 4.19 0.09
N LEU A 66 12.87 3.97 -0.64
CA LEU A 66 12.78 3.58 -2.05
C LEU A 66 12.19 2.18 -2.25
N GLU A 67 12.49 1.24 -1.36
CA GLU A 67 11.88 -0.09 -1.36
C GLU A 67 10.38 0.00 -1.10
N PHE A 68 9.97 0.77 -0.10
CA PHE A 68 8.57 1.06 0.20
C PHE A 68 7.82 1.63 -1.02
N LEU A 69 8.37 2.68 -1.66
CA LEU A 69 7.74 3.31 -2.82
C LEU A 69 7.60 2.33 -3.99
N ASN A 70 8.58 1.45 -4.18
CA ASN A 70 8.52 0.43 -5.22
C ASN A 70 7.45 -0.61 -4.92
N PHE A 71 7.39 -1.14 -3.69
CA PHE A 71 6.34 -2.07 -3.26
C PHE A 71 4.94 -1.46 -3.47
N PHE A 72 4.78 -0.19 -3.13
CA PHE A 72 3.46 0.44 -3.10
C PHE A 72 2.99 0.96 -4.46
N TYR A 73 3.80 1.81 -5.11
CA TYR A 73 3.38 2.62 -6.26
C TYR A 73 3.79 2.06 -7.61
N LYS A 74 4.89 1.31 -7.72
CA LYS A 74 5.35 0.74 -8.99
C LYS A 74 4.28 -0.08 -9.72
N PRO A 75 3.65 -1.08 -9.08
CA PRO A 75 2.53 -1.82 -9.69
C PRO A 75 1.37 -0.92 -10.15
N LEU A 76 1.02 0.09 -9.35
CA LEU A 76 -0.06 1.03 -9.67
C LEU A 76 0.30 1.89 -10.89
N PHE A 77 1.52 2.41 -10.96
CA PHE A 77 1.99 3.23 -12.08
C PHE A 77 2.05 2.44 -13.39
N GLU A 78 2.50 1.18 -13.36
CA GLU A 78 2.47 0.32 -14.54
C GLU A 78 1.02 0.00 -14.95
N ALA A 79 0.07 -0.17 -14.01
CA ALA A 79 -1.35 -0.30 -14.36
C ALA A 79 -1.91 0.97 -15.01
N ILE A 80 -1.56 2.15 -14.50
CA ILE A 80 -1.98 3.44 -15.08
C ILE A 80 -1.47 3.60 -16.50
N LYS A 81 -0.20 3.25 -16.75
CA LYS A 81 0.41 3.20 -18.08
C LYS A 81 -0.28 2.17 -18.98
N GLY A 82 -0.72 1.05 -18.40
CA GLY A 82 -1.55 0.03 -19.05
C GLY A 82 -3.03 0.41 -19.26
N GLY A 83 -3.44 1.63 -18.88
CA GLY A 83 -4.79 2.16 -19.16
C GLY A 83 -5.71 2.29 -17.94
N LEU A 84 -5.26 1.94 -16.73
CA LEU A 84 -6.06 2.11 -15.51
C LEU A 84 -6.42 3.59 -15.30
N LYS A 85 -7.71 3.88 -15.15
CA LYS A 85 -8.23 5.22 -14.86
C LYS A 85 -8.20 5.47 -13.35
N ILE A 86 -7.22 6.25 -12.90
CA ILE A 86 -6.96 6.55 -11.48
C ILE A 86 -8.22 7.02 -10.75
N ASP A 87 -8.91 8.05 -11.27
CA ASP A 87 -10.06 8.60 -10.56
C ASP A 87 -11.19 7.58 -10.43
N ALA A 88 -11.37 6.70 -11.43
CA ALA A 88 -12.34 5.62 -11.32
C ALA A 88 -11.91 4.61 -10.25
N TYR A 89 -10.65 4.19 -10.27
CA TYR A 89 -10.08 3.28 -9.28
C TYR A 89 -10.25 3.83 -7.85
N LEU A 90 -9.77 5.05 -7.58
CA LEU A 90 -9.83 5.70 -6.27
C LEU A 90 -11.28 5.91 -5.79
N ARG A 91 -12.19 6.38 -6.64
CA ARG A 91 -13.61 6.51 -6.28
C ARG A 91 -14.25 5.17 -5.90
N HIS A 92 -13.87 4.08 -6.57
CA HIS A 92 -14.38 2.75 -6.21
C HIS A 92 -13.77 2.25 -4.90
N LEU A 93 -12.47 2.47 -4.68
CA LEU A 93 -11.85 2.16 -3.39
C LEU A 93 -12.55 2.94 -2.27
N GLN A 94 -12.76 4.25 -2.43
CA GLN A 94 -13.50 5.07 -1.47
C GLN A 94 -14.90 4.53 -1.15
N LYS A 95 -15.64 4.07 -2.16
CA LYS A 95 -17.02 3.54 -1.98
C LYS A 95 -17.07 2.18 -1.31
N ASN A 96 -16.12 1.29 -1.63
CA ASN A 96 -16.19 -0.12 -1.23
C ASN A 96 -15.23 -0.48 -0.10
N LEU A 97 -14.10 0.22 0.01
CA LEU A 97 -13.19 0.08 1.14
C LEU A 97 -13.72 0.88 2.31
N VAL A 98 -14.60 0.21 3.02
CA VAL A 98 -15.10 0.67 4.29
C VAL A 98 -14.56 -0.32 5.32
N CYS A 99 -13.41 -0.03 5.93
CA CYS A 99 -13.01 -0.64 7.22
C CYS A 99 -13.96 -0.17 8.35
N LYS A 100 -15.29 -0.09 8.11
CA LYS A 100 -16.27 0.44 9.08
C LYS A 100 -17.33 -0.53 9.58
N ARG A 101 -17.34 -1.83 9.26
CA ARG A 101 -18.26 -2.76 9.99
C ARG A 101 -18.04 -4.27 9.84
N ALA A 102 -17.37 -4.77 8.79
CA ALA A 102 -17.15 -6.22 8.61
C ALA A 102 -15.74 -6.71 9.03
N TYR A 103 -14.80 -5.78 9.20
CA TYR A 103 -13.47 -5.99 9.76
C TYR A 103 -13.32 -4.96 10.89
N LYS A 104 -13.31 -5.39 12.16
CA LYS A 104 -13.00 -4.51 13.29
C LYS A 104 -11.50 -4.18 13.20
N ASP A 105 -11.28 -3.08 12.48
CA ASP A 105 -10.04 -2.36 12.21
C ASP A 105 -8.94 -3.17 11.51
N CYS A 106 -8.85 -2.97 10.18
CA CYS A 106 -7.78 -3.51 9.35
C CYS A 106 -6.38 -3.13 9.88
N TYR A 107 -6.26 -1.96 10.52
CA TYR A 107 -5.03 -1.54 11.20
C TYR A 107 -4.76 -2.33 12.48
N TYR A 108 -5.79 -2.69 13.25
CA TYR A 108 -5.62 -3.52 14.44
C TYR A 108 -5.13 -4.92 14.10
N VAL A 109 -5.67 -5.54 13.03
CA VAL A 109 -5.14 -6.84 12.56
C VAL A 109 -3.67 -6.69 12.17
N LEU A 110 -3.34 -5.68 11.37
CA LEU A 110 -1.96 -5.40 10.96
C LEU A 110 -1.04 -5.22 12.18
N GLU A 111 -1.42 -4.40 13.16
CA GLU A 111 -0.67 -4.13 14.39
C GLU A 111 -0.40 -5.39 15.21
N ASN A 112 -1.41 -6.26 15.39
CA ASN A 112 -1.22 -7.51 16.14
C ASN A 112 -0.20 -8.43 15.47
N TYR A 113 -0.26 -8.57 14.15
CA TYR A 113 0.69 -9.42 13.42
C TYR A 113 2.08 -8.79 13.36
N ALA A 114 2.17 -7.48 13.09
CA ALA A 114 3.43 -6.76 13.03
C ALA A 114 4.18 -6.81 14.37
N SER A 115 3.49 -6.51 15.48
CA SER A 115 4.09 -6.56 16.83
C SER A 115 4.56 -7.96 17.25
N SER A 116 4.03 -9.01 16.62
CA SER A 116 4.38 -10.40 16.90
C SER A 116 5.21 -11.06 15.80
N MET A 117 5.58 -10.34 14.74
CA MET A 117 6.19 -10.93 13.54
C MET A 117 7.56 -11.54 13.85
N GLU A 118 8.38 -10.87 14.66
CA GLU A 118 9.67 -11.41 15.12
C GLU A 118 9.49 -12.69 15.95
N TYR A 119 8.45 -12.73 16.77
CA TYR A 119 8.09 -13.93 17.53
C TYR A 119 7.77 -15.08 16.57
N TYR A 120 6.85 -14.89 15.62
CA TYR A 120 6.52 -15.92 14.62
C TYR A 120 7.76 -16.38 13.84
N ALA A 121 8.60 -15.45 13.40
CA ALA A 121 9.83 -15.75 12.67
C ALA A 121 10.84 -16.56 13.51
N SER A 122 10.88 -16.37 14.82
CA SER A 122 11.78 -17.11 15.71
C SER A 122 11.40 -18.59 15.88
N PHE A 123 10.10 -18.91 15.87
CA PHE A 123 9.60 -20.29 15.96
C PHE A 123 9.56 -21.00 14.60
N ASN A 124 9.55 -20.26 13.50
CA ASN A 124 9.46 -20.81 12.15
C ASN A 124 10.42 -20.11 11.16
N PRO A 125 11.74 -20.10 11.40
CA PRO A 125 12.69 -19.28 10.64
C PRO A 125 12.81 -19.66 9.16
N GLY A 126 12.36 -20.86 8.78
CA GLY A 126 12.34 -21.34 7.40
C GLY A 126 10.95 -21.38 6.75
N GLY A 127 9.88 -21.13 7.51
CA GLY A 127 8.51 -21.22 7.03
C GLY A 127 7.78 -19.89 6.94
N ILE A 128 8.43 -18.77 7.25
CA ILE A 128 7.91 -17.42 7.01
C ILE A 128 8.79 -16.72 5.98
N SER A 129 8.15 -16.15 4.95
CA SER A 129 8.85 -15.40 3.93
C SER A 129 9.43 -14.10 4.50
N LYS A 130 10.68 -13.78 4.11
CA LYS A 130 11.29 -12.48 4.43
C LYS A 130 10.52 -11.33 3.80
N ASP A 131 9.90 -11.55 2.64
CA ASP A 131 9.05 -10.55 1.99
C ASP A 131 7.80 -10.25 2.83
N LEU A 132 7.19 -11.27 3.46
CA LEU A 132 6.06 -11.04 4.38
C LEU A 132 6.48 -10.17 5.56
N ILE A 133 7.60 -10.50 6.19
CA ILE A 133 8.11 -9.76 7.37
C ILE A 133 8.35 -8.30 6.99
N ARG A 134 9.05 -8.04 5.87
CA ARG A 134 9.31 -6.69 5.37
C ARG A 134 7.99 -5.96 5.08
N ASP A 135 7.13 -6.55 4.25
CA ASP A 135 5.93 -5.87 3.75
C ASP A 135 4.91 -5.58 4.88
N VAL A 136 4.82 -6.45 5.90
CA VAL A 136 4.01 -6.20 7.10
C VAL A 136 4.59 -5.08 7.95
N ASN A 137 5.90 -5.05 8.16
CA ASN A 137 6.56 -3.99 8.91
C ASN A 137 6.42 -2.63 8.20
N ASP A 138 6.65 -2.58 6.89
CA ASP A 138 6.51 -1.39 6.06
C ASP A 138 5.09 -0.81 6.14
N LEU A 139 4.06 -1.67 6.05
CA LEU A 139 2.67 -1.24 6.19
C LEU A 139 2.35 -0.78 7.61
N TYR A 140 2.91 -1.47 8.62
CA TYR A 140 2.71 -1.13 10.02
C TYR A 140 3.32 0.21 10.37
N GLU A 141 4.58 0.48 10.03
CA GLU A 141 5.26 1.75 10.31
C GLU A 141 4.51 2.95 9.72
N VAL A 142 4.01 2.82 8.48
CA VAL A 142 3.16 3.87 7.90
C VAL A 142 1.88 4.06 8.73
N SER A 143 1.24 2.98 9.18
CA SER A 143 0.04 3.10 9.99
C SER A 143 0.29 3.64 11.41
N SER A 144 1.36 3.22 12.07
CA SER A 144 1.64 3.50 13.47
C SER A 144 2.34 4.83 13.69
N ASP A 145 3.22 5.24 12.77
CA ASP A 145 4.11 6.39 12.98
C ASP A 145 3.71 7.57 12.10
N PHE A 146 3.36 7.28 10.85
CA PHE A 146 2.92 8.31 9.91
C PHE A 146 1.45 8.68 10.11
N LEU A 147 0.52 7.72 10.03
CA LEU A 147 -0.92 8.03 10.12
C LEU A 147 -1.36 8.43 11.54
N SER A 148 -0.61 8.05 12.58
CA SER A 148 -0.85 8.54 13.95
C SER A 148 -0.35 9.97 14.19
N ILE A 149 0.46 10.50 13.27
CA ILE A 149 1.06 11.84 13.32
C ILE A 149 1.82 12.02 14.66
N SER A 150 2.61 11.01 15.04
CA SER A 150 3.35 11.02 16.31
C SER A 150 4.65 11.83 16.25
N VAL A 151 5.25 11.93 15.06
CA VAL A 151 6.56 12.55 14.83
C VAL A 151 6.51 14.09 14.83
N THR A 152 7.42 14.73 15.57
CA THR A 152 7.47 16.21 15.71
C THR A 152 7.68 16.93 14.37
N TRP A 153 8.62 16.48 13.54
CA TRP A 153 8.89 17.10 12.24
C TRP A 153 7.71 17.00 11.28
N LEU A 154 6.99 15.88 11.33
CA LEU A 154 5.76 15.69 10.57
C LEU A 154 4.66 16.68 11.01
N LYS A 155 4.48 16.89 12.32
CA LYS A 155 3.53 17.89 12.84
C LYS A 155 3.85 19.30 12.37
N VAL A 156 5.13 19.67 12.38
CA VAL A 156 5.61 20.97 11.87
C VAL A 156 5.31 21.12 10.39
N TYR A 157 5.57 20.09 9.58
CA TYR A 157 5.29 20.11 8.16
C TYR A 157 3.79 20.23 7.86
N ILE A 158 2.94 19.46 8.55
CA ILE A 158 1.48 19.54 8.44
C ILE A 158 0.97 20.93 8.82
N ALA A 159 1.46 21.51 9.92
CA ALA A 159 1.05 22.83 10.36
C ALA A 159 1.40 23.91 9.34
N SER A 160 2.60 23.84 8.75
CA SER A 160 3.02 24.71 7.64
C SER A 160 2.11 24.57 6.42
N MET A 161 1.73 23.35 6.05
CA MET A 161 0.77 23.15 4.95
C MET A 161 -0.59 23.79 5.23
N LEU A 162 -1.00 23.86 6.50
CA LEU A 162 -2.27 24.43 6.94
C LEU A 162 -2.18 25.93 7.25
N ASP A 163 -1.03 26.57 7.02
CA ASP A 163 -0.76 27.96 7.41
C ASP A 163 -1.02 28.22 8.91
N ASP A 164 -0.59 27.29 9.76
CA ASP A 164 -0.78 27.36 11.21
C ASP A 164 0.49 26.97 11.98
N ASP A 165 0.45 27.16 13.29
CA ASP A 165 1.53 26.83 14.20
C ASP A 165 1.32 25.45 14.83
N ALA A 166 2.36 24.61 14.78
CA ALA A 166 2.30 23.26 15.30
C ALA A 166 2.02 23.21 16.82
N GLY A 167 2.52 24.17 17.60
CA GLY A 167 2.23 24.29 19.02
C GLY A 167 0.75 24.57 19.27
N ARG A 168 0.18 25.57 18.58
CA ARG A 168 -1.25 25.90 18.67
C ARG A 168 -2.16 24.75 18.21
N MET A 169 -1.80 24.07 17.13
CA MET A 169 -2.52 22.87 16.67
C MET A 169 -2.46 21.74 17.70
N GLN A 170 -1.31 21.54 18.34
CA GLN A 170 -1.11 20.53 19.39
C GLN A 170 -1.98 20.84 20.63
N GLU A 171 -2.04 22.10 21.06
CA GLU A 171 -2.88 22.54 22.18
C GLU A 171 -4.38 22.34 21.91
N ARG A 172 -4.83 22.58 20.67
CA ARG A 172 -6.22 22.36 20.25
C ARG A 172 -6.57 20.90 19.97
N GLY A 173 -5.57 20.01 19.97
CA GLY A 173 -5.72 18.59 19.64
C GLY A 173 -6.03 18.34 18.17
N ASP A 174 -5.63 19.22 17.27
CA ASP A 174 -6.04 19.18 15.85
C ASP A 174 -5.39 18.04 15.06
N PHE A 175 -4.20 17.58 15.47
CA PHE A 175 -3.54 16.40 14.87
C PHE A 175 -4.30 15.09 15.12
N LYS A 176 -5.22 15.04 16.09
CA LYS A 176 -6.05 13.86 16.40
C LYS A 176 -7.45 13.90 15.78
N LYS A 177 -7.81 15.00 15.11
CA LYS A 177 -9.10 15.18 14.42
C LYS A 177 -8.93 14.77 12.96
N ASP A 178 -10.03 14.71 12.19
CA ASP A 178 -10.05 14.35 10.76
C ASP A 178 -9.20 15.31 9.88
N LEU A 179 -7.87 15.21 9.99
CA LEU A 179 -6.91 16.14 9.43
C LEU A 179 -7.01 16.18 7.91
N PHE A 180 -7.18 15.02 7.29
CA PHE A 180 -7.38 14.85 5.85
C PHE A 180 -8.77 15.29 5.35
N ASN A 181 -9.63 15.89 6.19
CA ASN A 181 -10.83 16.59 5.72
C ASN A 181 -10.59 18.09 5.50
N GLN A 182 -9.45 18.64 5.93
CA GLN A 182 -9.13 20.06 5.81
C GLN A 182 -8.51 20.36 4.44
N ALA A 183 -8.91 21.46 3.79
CA ALA A 183 -8.18 21.98 2.63
C ALA A 183 -6.91 22.68 3.17
N PRO A 184 -5.71 22.11 2.96
CA PRO A 184 -5.23 21.54 1.70
C PRO A 184 -4.90 20.04 1.69
N LEU A 185 -5.17 19.31 2.77
CA LEU A 185 -4.88 17.89 2.90
C LEU A 185 -5.98 16.97 2.32
N ALA A 186 -7.17 17.52 2.08
CA ALA A 186 -8.31 16.80 1.51
C ALA A 186 -8.01 15.97 0.25
N PRO A 187 -7.20 16.45 -0.72
CA PRO A 187 -6.86 15.65 -1.89
C PRO A 187 -6.00 14.42 -1.58
N LEU A 188 -5.29 14.39 -0.44
CA LEU A 188 -4.46 13.26 -0.04
C LEU A 188 -5.27 12.09 0.54
N LYS A 189 -6.54 12.33 0.88
CA LYS A 189 -7.44 11.29 1.41
C LYS A 189 -7.59 10.11 0.46
N ASP A 190 -7.48 10.35 -0.85
CA ASP A 190 -7.59 9.28 -1.83
C ASP A 190 -6.40 8.31 -1.76
N ILE A 191 -5.21 8.81 -1.38
CA ILE A 191 -4.02 7.99 -1.19
C ILE A 191 -4.22 7.04 -0.01
N LEU A 192 -4.91 7.46 1.05
CA LEU A 192 -5.25 6.59 2.19
C LEU A 192 -6.07 5.36 1.77
N TYR A 193 -6.91 5.48 0.73
CA TYR A 193 -7.65 4.33 0.21
C TYR A 193 -6.75 3.35 -0.54
N LEU A 194 -5.71 3.82 -1.22
CA LEU A 194 -4.67 2.94 -1.78
C LEU A 194 -3.98 2.14 -0.67
N TYR A 195 -3.67 2.81 0.45
CA TYR A 195 -3.01 2.17 1.59
C TYR A 195 -3.90 1.11 2.21
N THR A 196 -5.16 1.45 2.41
CA THR A 196 -6.16 0.52 2.92
C THR A 196 -6.30 -0.70 2.00
N ALA A 197 -6.29 -0.53 0.68
CA ALA A 197 -6.33 -1.63 -0.28
C ALA A 197 -5.13 -2.58 -0.12
N ARG A 198 -3.92 -2.03 0.04
CA ARG A 198 -2.70 -2.82 0.25
C ARG A 198 -2.72 -3.57 1.59
N ILE A 199 -3.13 -2.90 2.66
CA ILE A 199 -3.30 -3.55 3.96
C ILE A 199 -4.27 -4.72 3.83
N LEU A 200 -5.44 -4.50 3.23
CA LEU A 200 -6.44 -5.55 3.02
C LEU A 200 -5.92 -6.73 2.18
N GLN A 201 -5.07 -6.47 1.18
CA GLN A 201 -4.44 -7.53 0.38
C GLN A 201 -3.53 -8.43 1.24
N VAL A 202 -2.78 -7.83 2.17
CA VAL A 202 -1.83 -8.56 3.04
C VAL A 202 -2.54 -9.27 4.19
N ILE A 203 -3.41 -8.56 4.92
CA ILE A 203 -4.03 -9.10 6.15
C ILE A 203 -5.12 -10.15 5.88
N LYS A 204 -5.65 -10.25 4.66
CA LYS A 204 -6.77 -11.13 4.32
C LYS A 204 -6.47 -12.61 4.63
N ASP A 205 -5.22 -13.03 4.45
CA ASP A 205 -4.75 -14.39 4.68
C ASP A 205 -3.40 -14.43 5.44
N ILE A 206 -3.12 -13.40 6.25
CA ILE A 206 -1.86 -13.28 6.99
C ILE A 206 -1.61 -14.43 7.96
N ASP A 207 -2.67 -15.01 8.54
CA ASP A 207 -2.61 -16.21 9.37
C ASP A 207 -2.03 -17.41 8.61
N ALA A 208 -2.38 -17.56 7.34
CA ALA A 208 -1.84 -18.62 6.49
C ALA A 208 -0.36 -18.38 6.16
N TYR A 209 0.05 -17.13 6.01
CA TYR A 209 1.43 -16.78 5.66
C TYR A 209 2.42 -16.92 6.83
N VAL A 210 1.96 -16.74 8.07
CA VAL A 210 2.81 -16.97 9.26
C VAL A 210 2.96 -18.47 9.58
N ASP A 211 2.06 -19.32 9.06
CA ASP A 211 2.05 -20.76 9.30
C ASP A 211 1.98 -21.57 7.99
N LEU A 212 2.96 -21.35 7.09
CA LEU A 212 2.98 -22.02 5.79
C LEU A 212 3.09 -23.54 5.86
N GLN A 213 3.56 -24.10 6.98
CA GLN A 213 3.76 -25.54 7.12
C GLN A 213 2.43 -26.30 7.16
N ASP A 214 1.38 -25.64 7.64
CA ASP A 214 0.04 -26.22 7.78
C ASP A 214 -0.82 -26.04 6.52
N ILE A 215 -0.31 -25.37 5.49
CA ILE A 215 -1.06 -25.12 4.25
C ILE A 215 -1.05 -26.36 3.36
N THR A 216 -2.19 -27.04 3.32
CA THR A 216 -2.45 -28.16 2.42
C THR A 216 -3.11 -27.70 1.10
N PRO A 217 -3.10 -28.52 0.04
CA PRO A 217 -3.85 -28.23 -1.18
C PRO A 217 -5.35 -27.99 -0.95
N GLU A 218 -5.95 -28.65 0.03
CA GLU A 218 -7.36 -28.46 0.41
C GLU A 218 -7.59 -27.05 1.00
N ILE A 219 -6.68 -26.57 1.85
CA ILE A 219 -6.75 -25.21 2.39
C ILE A 219 -6.60 -24.19 1.26
N LEU A 220 -5.68 -24.40 0.32
CA LEU A 220 -5.54 -23.53 -0.85
C LEU A 220 -6.84 -23.48 -1.68
N GLN A 221 -7.51 -24.62 -1.87
CA GLN A 221 -8.81 -24.64 -2.57
C GLN A 221 -9.92 -23.90 -1.83
N GLN A 222 -9.93 -23.98 -0.50
CA GLN A 222 -10.90 -23.25 0.33
C GLN A 222 -10.60 -21.75 0.41
N ARG A 223 -9.31 -21.37 0.31
CA ARG A 223 -8.81 -20.00 0.44
C ARG A 223 -7.90 -19.64 -0.75
N PRO A 224 -8.44 -19.57 -1.98
CA PRO A 224 -7.62 -19.33 -3.17
C PRO A 224 -6.97 -17.93 -3.17
N THR A 225 -7.43 -17.01 -2.33
CA THR A 225 -6.83 -15.67 -2.14
C THR A 225 -5.42 -15.72 -1.53
N ILE A 226 -5.02 -16.81 -0.87
CA ILE A 226 -3.64 -17.05 -0.42
C ILE A 226 -2.67 -16.90 -1.59
N CYS A 227 -3.07 -17.37 -2.77
CA CYS A 227 -2.28 -17.34 -3.99
C CYS A 227 -2.12 -15.95 -4.63
N LEU A 228 -2.72 -14.90 -4.06
CA LEU A 228 -2.56 -13.52 -4.52
C LEU A 228 -1.26 -12.84 -4.05
N ASN A 229 -0.50 -13.49 -3.16
CA ASN A 229 0.79 -13.00 -2.69
C ASN A 229 1.86 -14.11 -2.78
N PRO A 230 2.27 -14.52 -4.01
CA PRO A 230 3.16 -15.66 -4.22
C PRO A 230 4.54 -15.51 -3.58
N ASN A 231 5.01 -14.28 -3.36
CA ASN A 231 6.30 -14.00 -2.69
C ASN A 231 6.29 -14.41 -1.20
N TYR A 232 5.11 -14.62 -0.62
CA TYR A 232 4.98 -15.09 0.76
C TYR A 232 4.98 -16.61 0.87
N LEU A 233 4.97 -17.33 -0.26
CA LEU A 233 4.81 -18.77 -0.30
C LEU A 233 6.16 -19.49 -0.51
N ASN A 234 6.28 -20.69 0.06
CA ASN A 234 7.38 -21.58 -0.28
C ASN A 234 7.25 -22.12 -1.73
N PRO A 235 8.34 -22.65 -2.33
CA PRO A 235 8.31 -23.09 -3.73
C PRO A 235 7.26 -24.17 -4.06
N ALA A 236 6.93 -25.05 -3.11
CA ALA A 236 5.91 -26.07 -3.31
C ALA A 236 4.51 -25.45 -3.42
N LEU A 237 4.16 -24.55 -2.49
CA LEU A 237 2.90 -23.82 -2.50
C LEU A 237 2.79 -22.86 -3.70
N GLN A 238 3.90 -22.24 -4.12
CA GLN A 238 3.94 -21.44 -5.35
C GLN A 238 3.46 -22.22 -6.57
N LYS A 239 3.94 -23.46 -6.75
CA LYS A 239 3.53 -24.33 -7.87
C LYS A 239 2.05 -24.73 -7.80
N GLU A 240 1.57 -25.07 -6.62
CA GLU A 240 0.15 -25.39 -6.41
C GLU A 240 -0.74 -24.17 -6.69
N CYS A 241 -0.35 -23.00 -6.19
CA CYS A 241 -1.05 -21.75 -6.43
C CYS A 241 -1.11 -21.38 -7.91
N GLN A 242 -0.02 -21.53 -8.66
CA GLN A 242 -0.04 -21.29 -10.10
C GLN A 242 -1.08 -22.18 -10.82
N THR A 243 -1.20 -23.44 -10.40
CA THR A 243 -2.19 -24.38 -10.94
C THR A 243 -3.62 -24.00 -10.52
N LEU A 244 -3.80 -23.58 -9.27
CA LEU A 244 -5.10 -23.18 -8.73
C LEU A 244 -5.64 -21.92 -9.39
N LEU A 245 -4.79 -20.90 -9.59
CA LEU A 245 -5.15 -19.62 -10.18
C LEU A 245 -5.66 -19.74 -11.63
N ALA A 246 -5.30 -20.81 -12.34
CA ALA A 246 -5.78 -21.08 -13.71
C ALA A 246 -7.18 -21.72 -13.77
N LYS A 247 -7.79 -22.05 -12.62
CA LYS A 247 -9.12 -22.66 -12.52
C LYS A 247 -10.17 -21.64 -12.04
N PRO A 248 -11.47 -21.83 -12.35
CA PRO A 248 -12.57 -21.04 -11.79
C PRO A 248 -12.53 -20.98 -10.27
N GLN A 249 -12.53 -19.75 -9.74
CA GLN A 249 -12.46 -19.45 -8.32
C GLN A 249 -13.30 -18.20 -8.01
N PRO A 250 -14.60 -18.35 -7.67
CA PRO A 250 -15.49 -17.21 -7.39
C PRO A 250 -14.96 -16.27 -6.30
N ALA A 251 -14.20 -16.80 -5.33
CA ALA A 251 -13.56 -16.00 -4.29
C ALA A 251 -12.51 -15.01 -4.84
N LEU A 252 -11.82 -15.34 -5.93
CA LEU A 252 -10.88 -14.42 -6.58
C LEU A 252 -11.61 -13.26 -7.26
N LYS A 253 -12.75 -13.52 -7.91
CA LYS A 253 -13.59 -12.46 -8.47
C LYS A 253 -14.16 -11.54 -7.37
N ALA A 254 -14.70 -12.11 -6.29
CA ALA A 254 -15.18 -11.33 -5.16
C ALA A 254 -14.07 -10.47 -4.55
N GLN A 255 -12.86 -11.01 -4.42
CA GLN A 255 -11.72 -10.25 -3.91
C GLN A 255 -11.28 -9.14 -4.91
N LEU A 256 -11.39 -9.36 -6.23
CA LEU A 256 -11.13 -8.33 -7.23
C LEU A 256 -12.15 -7.19 -7.16
N GLU A 257 -13.41 -7.48 -6.85
CA GLU A 257 -14.45 -6.46 -6.65
C GLU A 257 -14.19 -5.61 -5.39
N VAL A 258 -13.51 -6.16 -4.39
CA VAL A 258 -13.06 -5.42 -3.20
C VAL A 258 -11.82 -4.58 -3.51
N LEU A 259 -10.73 -5.22 -3.95
CA LEU A 259 -9.42 -4.58 -4.14
C LEU A 259 -9.31 -3.75 -5.42
N ARG A 260 -10.23 -3.97 -6.37
CA ARG A 260 -10.34 -3.33 -7.69
C ARG A 260 -9.17 -3.58 -8.64
N ALA A 261 -8.04 -4.05 -8.15
CA ALA A 261 -6.90 -4.47 -8.94
C ALA A 261 -6.12 -5.58 -8.22
N PHE A 262 -5.53 -6.46 -9.00
CA PHE A 262 -4.56 -7.44 -8.53
C PHE A 262 -3.19 -7.15 -9.12
N PHE A 263 -2.20 -7.20 -8.23
CA PHE A 263 -0.79 -7.02 -8.53
C PHE A 263 0.00 -8.17 -7.93
N MET A 264 0.81 -8.85 -8.73
CA MET A 264 1.70 -9.96 -8.32
C MET A 264 3.14 -9.52 -8.53
N ASP A 265 3.97 -9.54 -7.48
CA ASP A 265 5.39 -9.17 -7.54
C ASP A 265 5.67 -7.89 -8.36
N ASN A 266 4.96 -6.81 -8.00
CA ASN A 266 5.00 -5.50 -8.68
C ASN A 266 4.46 -5.45 -10.12
N SER A 267 3.92 -6.54 -10.64
CA SER A 267 3.32 -6.61 -11.96
C SER A 267 1.80 -6.47 -11.88
N PRO A 268 1.18 -5.53 -12.59
CA PRO A 268 -0.28 -5.46 -12.67
C PRO A 268 -0.80 -6.65 -13.49
N CYS A 269 -1.78 -7.38 -12.92
CA CYS A 269 -2.40 -8.52 -13.62
C CYS A 269 -3.75 -8.11 -14.21
N VAL A 270 -4.64 -7.58 -13.38
CA VAL A 270 -6.00 -7.20 -13.79
C VAL A 270 -6.50 -6.07 -12.91
N ALA A 271 -7.31 -5.19 -13.46
CA ALA A 271 -8.07 -4.20 -12.70
C ALA A 271 -9.51 -4.13 -13.22
N LEU A 272 -10.41 -3.54 -12.44
CA LEU A 272 -11.75 -3.21 -12.90
C LEU A 272 -11.78 -1.77 -13.41
N ASP A 273 -12.33 -1.57 -14.60
CA ASP A 273 -12.49 -0.25 -15.20
C ASP A 273 -13.68 0.52 -14.58
N ALA A 274 -13.96 1.71 -15.11
CA ALA A 274 -15.06 2.56 -14.63
C ALA A 274 -16.44 1.89 -14.78
N ASN A 275 -16.58 0.92 -15.69
CA ASN A 275 -17.81 0.17 -15.96
C ASN A 275 -17.82 -1.21 -15.29
N GLN A 276 -16.90 -1.47 -14.36
CA GLN A 276 -16.73 -2.76 -13.67
C GLN A 276 -16.32 -3.90 -14.59
N GLN A 277 -15.76 -3.61 -15.77
CA GLN A 277 -15.24 -4.60 -16.70
C GLN A 277 -13.76 -4.85 -16.43
N PRO A 278 -13.27 -6.09 -16.60
CA PRO A 278 -11.87 -6.40 -16.35
C PRO A 278 -10.96 -5.82 -17.44
N LEU A 279 -9.99 -5.02 -17.02
CA LEU A 279 -8.84 -4.60 -17.79
C LEU A 279 -7.68 -5.56 -17.50
N PHE A 280 -7.37 -6.43 -18.44
CA PHE A 280 -6.25 -7.37 -18.34
C PHE A 280 -4.96 -6.74 -18.87
N PHE A 281 -3.92 -6.69 -18.04
CA PHE A 281 -2.64 -6.10 -18.41
C PHE A 281 -1.73 -7.12 -19.07
N HIS A 282 -0.91 -6.69 -20.04
CA HIS A 282 0.12 -7.55 -20.59
C HIS A 282 1.20 -7.82 -19.54
N THR A 283 1.58 -9.08 -19.36
CA THR A 283 2.56 -9.49 -18.34
C THR A 283 3.30 -10.76 -18.74
N LYS A 284 4.55 -10.85 -18.28
CA LYS A 284 5.38 -12.06 -18.37
C LYS A 284 5.34 -12.88 -17.07
N ASP A 285 4.73 -12.35 -16.02
CA ASP A 285 4.60 -13.04 -14.75
C ASP A 285 3.63 -14.23 -14.86
N ALA A 286 4.08 -15.39 -14.40
CA ALA A 286 3.37 -16.64 -14.61
C ALA A 286 2.12 -16.76 -13.71
N PHE A 287 2.13 -16.15 -12.52
CA PHE A 287 0.96 -16.09 -11.63
C PHE A 287 -0.12 -15.18 -12.20
N CYS A 288 0.26 -14.01 -12.70
CA CYS A 288 -0.65 -13.13 -13.41
C CYS A 288 -1.28 -13.84 -14.62
N GLN A 289 -0.48 -14.53 -15.46
CA GLN A 289 -1.00 -15.23 -16.63
C GLN A 289 -2.01 -16.34 -16.25
N ALA A 290 -1.74 -17.10 -15.19
CA ALA A 290 -2.66 -18.10 -14.66
C ALA A 290 -3.97 -17.44 -14.18
N LEU A 291 -3.88 -16.42 -13.33
CA LEU A 291 -5.01 -15.67 -12.80
C LEU A 291 -5.87 -15.05 -13.92
N GLN A 292 -5.24 -14.43 -14.92
CA GLN A 292 -5.94 -13.85 -16.07
C GLN A 292 -6.66 -14.91 -16.91
N THR A 293 -6.08 -16.10 -17.06
CA THR A 293 -6.70 -17.21 -17.80
C THR A 293 -8.01 -17.65 -17.14
N ASN A 294 -8.04 -17.66 -15.81
CA ASN A 294 -9.27 -17.91 -15.09
C ASN A 294 -10.27 -16.76 -15.26
N LEU A 295 -9.89 -15.54 -14.88
CA LEU A 295 -10.82 -14.41 -14.81
C LEU A 295 -11.44 -14.05 -16.17
N LYS A 296 -10.75 -14.30 -17.29
CA LYS A 296 -11.31 -14.16 -18.65
C LYS A 296 -12.48 -15.09 -18.96
N LYS A 297 -12.67 -16.15 -18.18
CA LYS A 297 -13.81 -17.09 -18.32
C LYS A 297 -14.98 -16.70 -17.41
N GLU A 298 -14.71 -15.93 -16.36
CA GLU A 298 -15.70 -15.52 -15.35
C GLU A 298 -16.34 -14.14 -15.61
N PHE A 299 -15.79 -13.39 -16.58
CA PHE A 299 -16.27 -12.10 -17.07
C PHE A 299 -16.50 -12.19 -18.57
#